data_AF-A0A3C1T2M6-F1
#
_entry.id   AF-A0A3C1T2M6-F1
#
_cell.length_a   1.000
_cell.length_b   1.000
_cell.length_c   1.000
_cell.angle_alpha   90.00
_cell.angle_beta   90.00
_cell.angle_gamma   90.00
#
_symmetry.space_group_name_H-M   'P 1'
#
loop_
_entity.id
_entity.type
_entity.pdbx_description
1 polymer ?
#
loop_
_entity_poly.entity_id
_entity_poly.type
_entity_poly.pdbx_seq_one_letter_code
_entity_poly.pdbx_strand_id
1 'polypeptide(L)'
;KVRRFNWLDYTGADSFPDNQNPMVGKYMDESVLQMNDDLTRMVLNPDVTVRSRGVIEKCSFCVQRLQESKLEAKKHGDASLVRNVKVACAQACPSNSISFGNVNDKESDVYKIRNVDQKHRAFYVLEQLHVLPNVNYLAKVRNTDRHIGVEEAQGEKKEETKAHA
;
A
#
# COMPACT_ATOMS: atom_id res chain seq x y z
N LYS A 1 5.63 -7.39 10.90
CA LYS A 1 4.81 -6.79 11.99
C LYS A 1 4.18 -5.49 11.47
N VAL A 2 2.85 -5.39 11.39
CA VAL A 2 2.14 -4.26 10.73
C VAL A 2 1.29 -3.39 11.68
N ARG A 3 1.19 -3.78 12.95
CA ARG A 3 0.57 -2.97 14.00
C ARG A 3 1.62 -2.02 14.58
N ARG A 4 1.28 -0.74 14.69
CA ARG A 4 2.13 0.31 15.29
C ARG A 4 1.49 0.75 16.60
N PHE A 5 2.28 0.96 17.64
CA PHE A 5 1.76 1.36 18.94
C PHE A 5 2.19 2.78 19.23
N ASN A 6 1.25 3.61 19.67
CA ASN A 6 1.52 4.98 20.07
C ASN A 6 2.08 4.98 21.49
N TRP A 7 3.40 4.96 21.62
CA TRP A 7 4.08 4.96 22.92
C TRP A 7 3.93 6.30 23.66
N LEU A 8 4.01 7.39 22.91
CA LEU A 8 3.97 8.76 23.40
C LEU A 8 2.77 9.48 22.75
N ASP A 9 2.40 10.63 23.29
CA ASP A 9 1.41 11.48 22.66
C ASP A 9 2.08 12.35 21.59
N TYR A 10 1.86 11.99 20.33
CA TYR A 10 2.47 12.66 19.17
C TYR A 10 1.63 13.80 18.59
N THR A 11 0.40 14.02 19.09
CA THR A 11 -0.57 14.92 18.41
C THR A 11 -1.37 15.80 19.37
N GLY A 12 -1.12 15.70 20.68
CA GLY A 12 -1.82 16.51 21.68
C GLY A 12 -3.29 16.11 21.80
N ALA A 13 -3.60 14.86 21.45
CA ALA A 13 -4.94 14.31 21.46
C ALA A 13 -5.26 13.58 22.77
N ASP A 14 -4.30 13.52 23.71
CA ASP A 14 -4.54 12.98 25.04
C ASP A 14 -5.40 13.93 25.89
N SER A 15 -6.11 13.37 26.88
CA SER A 15 -7.00 14.14 27.77
C SER A 15 -6.25 15.00 28.79
N PHE A 16 -4.93 14.83 28.91
CA PHE A 16 -4.09 15.55 29.86
C PHE A 16 -3.37 16.70 29.14
N PRO A 17 -3.71 17.97 29.44
CA PRO A 17 -2.99 19.12 28.90
C PRO A 17 -1.50 19.04 29.24
N ASP A 18 -0.64 19.47 28.32
CA ASP A 18 0.81 19.65 28.53
C ASP A 18 1.59 18.39 28.95
N ASN A 19 1.02 17.20 28.77
CA ASN A 19 1.69 15.92 29.04
C ASN A 19 2.97 15.71 28.19
N GLN A 20 3.12 16.41 27.07
CA GLN A 20 4.27 16.34 26.16
C GLN A 20 5.45 17.21 26.61
N ASN A 21 5.20 18.33 27.30
CA ASN A 21 6.22 19.30 27.68
C ASN A 21 7.43 18.69 28.42
N PRO A 22 7.27 17.78 29.40
CA PRO A 22 8.42 17.14 30.06
C PRO A 22 9.17 16.12 29.18
N MET A 23 8.61 15.76 28.02
CA MET A 23 9.18 14.76 27.11
C MET A 23 9.88 15.39 25.90
N VAL A 24 9.54 16.63 25.56
CA VAL A 24 10.15 17.40 24.47
C VAL A 24 11.61 17.72 24.81
N GLY A 25 12.51 17.50 23.84
CA GLY A 25 13.97 17.66 24.01
C GLY A 25 14.68 16.44 24.61
N LYS A 26 13.96 15.44 25.14
CA LYS A 26 14.53 14.19 25.66
C LYS A 26 14.08 12.95 24.89
N TYR A 27 12.78 12.81 24.65
CA TYR A 27 12.16 11.67 23.98
C TYR A 27 11.36 12.06 22.73
N MET A 28 10.99 13.33 22.59
CA MET A 28 10.29 13.88 21.43
C MET A 28 10.99 15.12 20.90
N ASP A 29 10.95 15.28 19.58
CA ASP A 29 11.45 16.48 18.90
C ASP A 29 10.47 17.64 19.06
N GLU A 30 10.97 18.86 19.01
CA GLU A 30 10.15 20.08 19.11
C GLU A 30 9.14 20.19 17.96
N SER A 31 9.40 19.54 16.80
CA SER A 31 8.45 19.48 15.69
C SER A 31 7.09 18.86 16.08
N VAL A 32 7.04 18.03 17.13
CA VAL A 32 5.79 17.41 17.61
C VAL A 32 4.84 18.47 18.16
N LEU A 33 5.38 19.50 18.83
CA LEU A 33 4.57 20.62 19.34
C LEU A 33 4.01 21.49 18.22
N GLN A 34 4.70 21.57 17.08
CA GLN A 34 4.21 22.31 15.92
C GLN A 34 2.92 21.71 15.35
N MET A 35 2.68 20.41 15.52
CA MET A 35 1.43 19.75 15.11
C MET A 35 0.25 20.01 16.08
N ASN A 36 0.51 20.59 17.25
CA ASN A 36 -0.53 20.95 18.21
C ASN A 36 -1.13 22.34 17.96
N ASP A 37 -0.49 23.15 17.10
CA ASP A 37 -0.99 24.47 16.72
C ASP A 37 -2.30 24.36 15.92
N ASP A 38 -3.22 25.30 16.13
CA ASP A 38 -4.54 25.27 15.50
C ASP A 38 -4.44 25.37 13.98
N LEU A 39 -3.45 26.12 13.47
CA LEU A 39 -3.23 26.26 12.03
C LEU A 39 -2.80 24.93 11.40
N THR A 40 -1.86 24.22 12.03
CA THR A 40 -1.31 22.96 11.49
C THR A 40 -2.29 21.81 11.62
N ARG A 41 -3.18 21.84 12.61
CA ARG A 41 -4.27 20.87 12.79
C ARG A 41 -5.27 20.84 11.64
N MET A 42 -5.40 21.91 10.87
CA MET A 42 -6.27 21.94 9.68
C MET A 42 -5.80 21.02 8.55
N VAL A 43 -4.56 20.51 8.61
CA VAL A 43 -4.06 19.50 7.65
C VAL A 43 -4.64 18.11 7.92
N LEU A 44 -5.14 17.87 9.13
CA LEU A 44 -5.65 16.57 9.54
C LEU A 44 -6.98 16.24 8.86
N ASN A 45 -7.14 14.98 8.47
CA ASN A 45 -8.38 14.50 7.87
C ASN A 45 -9.47 14.37 8.96
N PRO A 46 -10.63 15.05 8.81
CA PRO A 46 -11.71 14.99 9.81
C PRO A 46 -12.36 13.60 9.92
N ASP A 47 -12.29 12.76 8.89
CA ASP A 47 -12.92 11.43 8.86
C ASP A 47 -12.06 10.33 9.48
N VAL A 48 -10.86 10.67 9.94
CA VAL A 48 -9.93 9.73 10.58
C VAL A 48 -9.67 10.17 12.00
N THR A 49 -9.77 9.24 12.94
CA THR A 49 -9.50 9.53 14.34
C THR A 49 -8.01 9.84 14.57
N VAL A 50 -7.75 10.99 15.18
CA VAL A 50 -6.45 11.30 15.78
C VAL A 50 -6.37 10.52 17.08
N ARG A 51 -5.38 9.63 17.20
CA ARG A 51 -5.28 8.69 18.33
C ARG A 51 -4.28 9.19 19.36
N SER A 52 -4.65 9.08 20.63
CA SER A 52 -3.79 9.39 21.76
C SER A 52 -2.75 8.28 22.02
N ARG A 53 -1.94 8.48 23.07
CA ARG A 53 -0.99 7.49 23.55
C ARG A 53 -1.70 6.20 24.00
N GLY A 54 -1.02 5.07 23.90
CA GLY A 54 -1.51 3.77 24.37
C GLY A 54 -2.40 3.01 23.40
N VAL A 55 -2.63 3.55 22.19
CA VAL A 55 -3.49 2.93 21.18
C VAL A 55 -2.64 2.24 20.11
N ILE A 56 -3.13 1.07 19.64
CA ILE A 56 -2.55 0.37 18.49
C ILE A 56 -3.21 0.86 17.19
N GLU A 57 -2.37 1.16 16.23
CA GLU A 57 -2.71 1.54 14.88
C GLU A 57 -2.37 0.44 13.86
N LYS A 58 -3.10 0.44 12.74
CA LYS A 58 -2.84 -0.43 11.59
C LYS A 58 -3.43 0.23 10.34
N CYS A 59 -2.93 -0.16 9.17
CA CYS A 59 -3.64 0.06 7.92
C CYS A 59 -5.07 -0.53 7.98
N SER A 60 -6.07 0.34 7.86
CA SER A 60 -7.50 0.03 7.84
C SER A 60 -8.09 -0.03 6.42
N PHE A 61 -7.22 -0.07 5.40
CA PHE A 61 -7.60 0.07 3.99
C PHE A 61 -8.43 1.33 3.68
N CYS A 62 -8.10 2.44 4.34
CA CYS A 62 -8.82 3.71 4.20
C CYS A 62 -10.33 3.54 4.39
N VAL A 63 -10.74 2.94 5.51
CA VAL A 63 -12.14 2.67 5.83
C VAL A 63 -13.04 3.89 5.64
N GLN A 64 -12.55 5.10 5.92
CA GLN A 64 -13.27 6.35 5.71
C GLN A 64 -13.72 6.53 4.25
N ARG A 65 -12.79 6.35 3.30
CA ARG A 65 -13.09 6.43 1.85
C ARG A 65 -14.02 5.29 1.41
N LEU A 66 -13.87 4.11 2.00
CA LEU A 66 -14.74 2.98 1.67
C LEU A 66 -16.17 3.19 2.13
N GLN A 67 -16.38 3.79 3.30
CA GLN A 67 -17.72 4.08 3.79
C GLN A 67 -18.38 5.19 2.97
N GLU A 68 -17.64 6.22 2.58
CA GLU A 68 -18.09 7.27 1.68
C GLU A 68 -18.56 6.69 0.34
N SER A 69 -17.71 5.91 -0.36
CA SER A 69 -18.11 5.30 -1.65
C SER A 69 -19.28 4.33 -1.49
N LYS A 70 -19.37 3.59 -0.38
CA LYS A 70 -20.54 2.74 -0.08
C LYS A 70 -21.82 3.54 0.15
N LEU A 71 -21.71 4.70 0.80
CA LEU A 71 -22.83 5.60 1.02
C LEU A 71 -23.34 6.15 -0.31
N GLU A 72 -22.45 6.62 -1.18
CA GLU A 72 -22.78 7.11 -2.52
C GLU A 72 -23.44 6.01 -3.37
N ALA A 73 -22.85 4.82 -3.40
CA ALA A 73 -23.42 3.66 -4.09
C ALA A 73 -24.85 3.34 -3.63
N LYS A 74 -25.11 3.41 -2.31
CA LYS A 74 -26.45 3.22 -1.76
C LYS A 74 -27.41 4.35 -2.15
N LYS A 75 -26.94 5.60 -2.19
CA LYS A 75 -27.76 6.76 -2.61
C LYS A 75 -28.17 6.66 -4.07
N HIS A 76 -27.27 6.22 -4.94
CA HIS A 76 -27.52 6.05 -6.37
C HIS A 76 -28.17 4.71 -6.72
N GLY A 77 -28.23 3.75 -5.79
CA GLY A 77 -28.74 2.40 -6.04
C GLY A 77 -27.84 1.56 -6.95
N ASP A 78 -26.57 1.95 -7.13
CA ASP A 78 -25.63 1.28 -8.03
C ASP A 78 -24.40 0.76 -7.27
N ALA A 79 -24.28 -0.58 -7.21
CA ALA A 79 -23.17 -1.25 -6.55
C ALA A 79 -21.86 -1.19 -7.37
N SER A 80 -21.93 -0.87 -8.66
CA SER A 80 -20.76 -0.77 -9.54
C SER A 80 -19.81 0.35 -9.12
N LEU A 81 -20.33 1.39 -8.46
CA LEU A 81 -19.57 2.52 -7.93
C LEU A 81 -18.51 2.11 -6.90
N VAL A 82 -18.70 0.98 -6.21
CA VAL A 82 -17.74 0.48 -5.19
C VAL A 82 -16.73 -0.51 -5.79
N ARG A 83 -16.78 -0.79 -7.09
CA ARG A 83 -15.92 -1.79 -7.76
C ARG A 83 -14.43 -1.55 -7.51
N ASN A 84 -13.98 -0.31 -7.75
CA ASN A 84 -12.57 0.09 -7.74
C ASN A 84 -12.34 1.37 -6.91
N VAL A 85 -12.58 1.29 -5.59
CA VAL A 85 -12.34 2.43 -4.68
C VAL A 85 -10.84 2.76 -4.59
N LYS A 86 -10.49 4.05 -4.73
CA LYS A 86 -9.10 4.50 -4.65
C LYS A 86 -8.71 4.85 -3.20
N VAL A 87 -7.96 3.93 -2.58
CA VAL A 87 -7.32 4.16 -1.27
C VAL A 87 -6.13 5.13 -1.40
N ALA A 88 -5.78 5.81 -0.31
CA ALA A 88 -4.77 6.87 -0.32
C ALA A 88 -3.41 6.39 -0.87
N CYS A 89 -2.94 5.21 -0.47
CA CYS A 89 -1.67 4.65 -0.94
C CYS A 89 -1.70 4.25 -2.42
N ALA A 90 -2.85 3.82 -2.95
CA ALA A 90 -3.00 3.51 -4.37
C ALA A 90 -3.02 4.78 -5.21
N GLN A 91 -3.72 5.82 -4.75
CA GLN A 91 -3.79 7.12 -5.42
C GLN A 91 -2.43 7.85 -5.43
N ALA A 92 -1.66 7.75 -4.35
CA ALA A 92 -0.36 8.41 -4.23
C ALA A 92 0.75 7.70 -5.04
N CYS A 93 0.54 6.46 -5.46
CA CYS A 93 1.57 5.67 -6.13
C CYS A 93 1.63 5.99 -7.63
N PRO A 94 2.70 6.66 -8.13
CA PRO A 94 2.79 7.04 -9.55
C PRO A 94 2.94 5.82 -10.46
N SER A 95 3.50 4.72 -9.96
CA SER A 95 3.70 3.48 -10.71
C SER A 95 2.49 2.54 -10.70
N ASN A 96 1.38 2.93 -10.07
CA ASN A 96 0.16 2.11 -9.94
C ASN A 96 0.41 0.70 -9.40
N SER A 97 1.41 0.54 -8.53
CA SER A 97 1.81 -0.76 -7.98
C SER A 97 0.78 -1.38 -7.02
N ILE A 98 -0.13 -0.57 -6.47
CA ILE A 98 -1.16 -0.99 -5.53
C ILE A 98 -2.51 -0.87 -6.21
N SER A 99 -3.19 -2.00 -6.39
CA SER A 99 -4.58 -2.06 -6.87
C SER A 99 -5.49 -2.46 -5.71
N PHE A 100 -6.59 -1.72 -5.53
CA PHE A 100 -7.58 -1.94 -4.48
C PHE A 100 -8.98 -1.97 -5.09
N GLY A 101 -9.83 -2.90 -4.65
CA GLY A 101 -11.14 -3.13 -5.22
C GLY A 101 -11.87 -4.33 -4.61
N ASN A 102 -13.09 -4.57 -5.08
CA ASN A 102 -13.96 -5.63 -4.59
C ASN A 102 -13.61 -6.99 -5.24
N VAL A 103 -13.01 -7.90 -4.47
CA VAL A 103 -12.61 -9.24 -4.94
C VAL A 103 -13.78 -10.10 -5.41
N ASN A 104 -15.00 -9.84 -4.93
CA ASN A 104 -16.18 -10.61 -5.35
C ASN A 104 -16.72 -10.18 -6.72
N ASP A 105 -16.37 -8.97 -7.17
CA ASP A 105 -16.75 -8.48 -8.50
C ASP A 105 -15.70 -8.93 -9.52
N LYS A 106 -16.13 -9.75 -10.49
CA LYS A 106 -15.28 -10.29 -11.56
C LYS A 106 -14.72 -9.20 -12.47
N GLU A 107 -15.39 -8.06 -12.54
CA GLU A 107 -14.97 -6.93 -13.36
C GLU A 107 -13.98 -6.00 -12.64
N SER A 108 -13.74 -6.20 -11.35
CA SER A 108 -12.78 -5.40 -10.57
C SER A 108 -11.34 -5.63 -11.02
N ASP A 109 -10.51 -4.60 -10.87
CA ASP A 109 -9.09 -4.66 -11.23
C ASP A 109 -8.37 -5.73 -10.40
N VAL A 110 -8.74 -5.85 -9.12
CA VAL A 110 -8.15 -6.83 -8.20
C VAL A 110 -8.49 -8.26 -8.60
N TYR A 111 -9.72 -8.53 -9.03
CA TYR A 111 -10.11 -9.87 -9.50
C TYR A 111 -9.33 -10.24 -10.76
N LYS A 112 -9.27 -9.33 -11.74
CA LYS A 112 -8.56 -9.54 -13.00
C LYS A 112 -7.07 -9.81 -12.78
N ILE A 113 -6.40 -9.00 -11.96
CA ILE A 113 -4.99 -9.21 -11.62
C ILE A 113 -4.76 -10.57 -10.95
N ARG A 114 -5.60 -10.95 -9.97
CA ARG A 114 -5.40 -12.17 -9.18
C ARG A 114 -5.69 -13.46 -9.97
N ASN A 115 -6.74 -13.44 -10.81
CA ASN A 115 -7.28 -14.67 -11.39
C ASN A 115 -7.07 -14.81 -12.90
N VAL A 116 -6.92 -13.70 -13.62
CA VAL A 116 -6.85 -13.66 -15.08
C VAL A 116 -5.43 -13.29 -15.54
N ASP A 117 -4.96 -12.10 -15.19
CA ASP A 117 -3.79 -11.50 -15.83
C ASP A 117 -2.45 -11.98 -15.26
N GLN A 118 -2.37 -12.18 -13.93
CA GLN A 118 -1.12 -12.39 -13.21
C GLN A 118 -1.15 -13.59 -12.26
N LYS A 119 -2.00 -14.58 -12.56
CA LYS A 119 -2.23 -15.77 -11.71
C LYS A 119 -0.94 -16.46 -11.26
N HIS A 120 0.04 -16.63 -12.15
CA HIS A 120 1.30 -17.32 -11.86
C HIS A 120 2.31 -16.49 -11.05
N ARG A 121 2.10 -15.18 -10.94
CA ARG A 121 2.99 -14.26 -10.19
C ARG A 121 2.45 -13.91 -8.82
N ALA A 122 1.16 -14.16 -8.57
CA ALA A 122 0.51 -13.83 -7.31
C ALA A 122 0.90 -14.82 -6.21
N PHE A 123 1.32 -14.31 -5.06
CA PHE A 123 1.60 -15.10 -3.86
C PHE A 123 1.10 -14.37 -2.61
N TYR A 124 0.83 -15.12 -1.55
CA TYR A 124 0.52 -14.59 -0.23
C TYR A 124 1.77 -14.64 0.66
N VAL A 125 1.88 -13.66 1.54
CA VAL A 125 2.99 -13.63 2.50
C VAL A 125 2.70 -14.61 3.63
N LEU A 126 3.65 -15.50 3.92
CA LEU A 126 3.59 -16.51 4.98
C LEU A 126 2.40 -17.48 4.85
N GLU A 127 2.24 -18.07 3.66
CA GLU A 127 1.18 -19.06 3.37
C GLU A 127 1.17 -20.27 4.30
N GLN A 128 2.35 -20.67 4.79
CA GLN A 128 2.51 -21.84 5.68
C GLN A 128 1.72 -21.69 6.99
N LEU A 129 1.48 -20.45 7.42
CA LEU A 129 0.73 -20.15 8.65
C LEU A 129 -0.79 -20.16 8.47
N HIS A 130 -1.28 -20.30 7.22
CA HIS A 130 -2.70 -20.31 6.88
C HIS A 130 -3.51 -19.11 7.44
N VAL A 131 -2.89 -17.92 7.47
CA VAL A 131 -3.54 -16.69 7.99
C VAL A 131 -4.50 -16.02 7.01
N LEU A 132 -4.67 -16.60 5.81
CA LEU A 132 -5.57 -16.17 4.73
C LEU A 132 -5.59 -14.63 4.54
N PRO A 133 -4.44 -14.01 4.20
CA PRO A 133 -4.38 -12.55 4.15
C PRO A 133 -5.14 -12.00 2.93
N ASN A 134 -5.81 -10.88 3.11
CA ASN A 134 -6.56 -10.19 2.04
C ASN A 134 -5.68 -9.43 1.04
N VAL A 135 -4.35 -9.38 1.27
CA VAL A 135 -3.39 -8.70 0.40
C VAL A 135 -2.52 -9.73 -0.30
N ASN A 136 -2.44 -9.62 -1.62
CA ASN A 136 -1.61 -10.44 -2.46
C ASN A 136 -0.48 -9.59 -3.02
N TYR A 137 0.69 -10.21 -3.19
CA TYR A 137 1.84 -9.57 -3.82
C TYR A 137 2.12 -10.24 -5.15
N LEU A 138 2.66 -9.47 -6.09
CA LEU A 138 3.16 -9.99 -7.35
C LEU A 138 4.67 -10.18 -7.24
N ALA A 139 5.16 -11.33 -7.68
CA ALA A 139 6.58 -11.62 -7.74
C ALA A 139 7.31 -10.56 -8.61
N LYS A 140 8.42 -10.05 -8.11
CA LYS A 140 9.27 -9.10 -8.85
C LYS A 140 10.03 -9.87 -9.94
N VAL A 141 9.64 -9.68 -11.18
CA VAL A 141 10.38 -10.18 -12.35
C VAL A 141 11.38 -9.10 -12.74
N ARG A 142 12.67 -9.47 -12.81
CA ARG A 142 13.74 -8.58 -13.30
C ARG A 142 14.17 -9.10 -14.65
N ASN A 143 14.11 -8.26 -15.67
CA ASN A 143 14.72 -8.57 -16.96
C ASN A 143 16.24 -8.42 -16.80
N THR A 144 16.98 -9.51 -16.97
CA THR A 144 18.44 -9.55 -16.88
C THR A 144 19.01 -10.14 -18.16
N ASP A 145 20.21 -9.74 -18.57
CA ASP A 145 20.87 -10.24 -19.79
C ASP A 145 21.28 -11.73 -19.73
N ARG A 146 20.97 -12.40 -18.62
CA ARG A 146 21.15 -13.84 -18.47
C ARG A 146 20.24 -14.58 -19.44
N HIS A 147 20.84 -15.35 -20.34
CA HIS A 147 20.14 -16.34 -21.16
C HIS A 147 19.33 -17.30 -20.25
N ILE A 148 18.01 -17.35 -20.46
CA ILE A 148 17.09 -18.28 -19.79
C ILE A 148 16.66 -19.30 -20.85
N GLY A 149 17.30 -20.47 -20.84
CA GLY A 149 17.09 -21.57 -21.78
C GLY A 149 18.10 -22.68 -21.54
N VAL A 150 17.90 -23.84 -22.18
CA VAL A 150 18.96 -24.86 -22.33
C VAL A 150 19.74 -24.46 -23.57
N GLU A 151 21.04 -24.25 -23.47
CA GLU A 151 21.87 -23.95 -24.66
C GLU A 151 21.88 -25.20 -25.56
N GLU A 152 21.13 -25.15 -26.67
CA GLU A 152 21.43 -26.04 -27.79
C GLU A 152 22.73 -25.54 -28.41
N ALA A 153 23.82 -26.28 -28.17
CA ALA A 153 25.12 -26.02 -28.76
C ALA A 153 25.03 -26.09 -30.30
N GLN A 154 24.85 -24.93 -30.96
CA GLN A 154 24.97 -24.81 -32.41
C GLN A 154 26.37 -24.29 -32.75
N GLY A 155 27.10 -25.13 -33.50
CA GLY A 155 28.52 -25.01 -33.77
C GLY A 155 28.95 -23.72 -34.48
N GLU A 156 30.17 -23.31 -34.15
CA GLU A 156 30.90 -22.18 -34.73
C GLU A 156 30.91 -22.24 -36.27
N LYS A 157 30.38 -21.19 -36.92
CA LYS A 157 30.74 -20.88 -38.32
C LYS A 157 31.83 -19.83 -38.32
N LYS A 158 33.01 -20.21 -38.81
CA LYS A 158 34.16 -19.31 -39.08
C LYS A 158 33.79 -18.33 -40.20
N GLU A 159 34.02 -17.05 -39.97
CA GLU A 159 33.88 -15.98 -40.96
C GLU A 159 35.23 -15.79 -41.68
N GLU A 160 35.31 -16.13 -42.97
CA GLU A 160 36.47 -15.85 -43.81
C GLU A 160 36.44 -14.39 -44.28
N THR A 161 37.43 -13.60 -43.85
CA THR A 161 37.64 -12.23 -44.34
C THR A 161 38.42 -12.27 -45.66
N LYS A 162 37.79 -11.87 -46.77
CA LYS A 162 38.50 -11.53 -48.02
C LYS A 162 38.86 -10.04 -48.01
N ALA A 163 40.14 -9.75 -47.82
CA ALA A 163 40.68 -8.41 -48.04
C ALA A 163 40.96 -8.19 -49.54
N HIS A 164 40.38 -7.14 -50.11
CA HIS A 164 40.78 -6.58 -51.39
C HIS A 164 41.92 -5.57 -51.19
N ALA A 165 43.08 -5.84 -51.80
CA ALA A 165 43.98 -4.88 -52.44
C ALA A 165 45.01 -5.66 -53.27
#